data_AF-A0A967F6W0-F1
#
_entry.id   AF-A0A967F6W0-F1
#
_cell.length_a   1.000
_cell.length_b   1.000
_cell.length_c   1.000
_cell.angle_alpha   90.00
_cell.angle_beta   90.00
_cell.angle_gamma   90.00
#
_symmetry.space_group_name_H-M   'P 1'
#
loop_
_entity.id
_entity.type
_entity.pdbx_description
1 polymer ?
#
loop_
_entity_poly.entity_id
_entity_poly.type
_entity_poly.pdbx_seq_one_letter_code
_entity_poly.pdbx_strand_id
1 'polypeptide(L)' 'EVPLSEMFGYATDLRSMTQGRATYSMEFAKYSEVPPNVAEKIISND' A
#
# COMPACT_ATOMS: atom_id res chain seq x y z
N GLU A 1 2.58 -9.18 -4.92
CA GLU A 1 3.36 -8.29 -4.05
C GLU A 1 2.82 -6.89 -4.27
N VAL A 2 2.52 -6.14 -3.21
CA VAL A 2 1.88 -4.83 -3.32
C VAL A 2 2.70 -3.86 -2.48
N PRO A 3 2.96 -2.62 -2.95
CA PRO A 3 3.72 -1.65 -2.17
C PRO A 3 3.06 -1.42 -0.81
N LEU A 4 3.83 -1.55 0.27
CA LEU A 4 3.33 -1.33 1.63
C LEU A 4 2.79 0.11 1.80
N SER A 5 3.31 1.07 1.05
CA SER A 5 2.84 2.46 0.99
C SER A 5 1.37 2.58 0.56
N GLU A 6 0.86 1.63 -0.22
CA GLU A 6 -0.52 1.62 -0.71
C GLU A 6 -1.48 0.88 0.22
N MET A 7 -0.96 0.24 1.29
CA MET A 7 -1.79 -0.48 2.26
C MET A 7 -2.50 0.44 3.27
N PHE A 8 -2.14 1.71 3.31
CA PHE A 8 -2.85 2.70 4.12
C PHE A 8 -4.29 2.86 3.62
N GLY A 9 -5.27 2.42 4.42
CA GLY A 9 -6.69 2.45 4.07
C GLY A 9 -7.24 1.13 3.53
N TYR A 10 -6.39 0.18 3.10
CA TYR A 10 -6.83 -1.09 2.51
C TYR A 10 -7.77 -1.90 3.40
N ALA A 11 -7.57 -1.87 4.73
CA ALA A 11 -8.45 -2.54 5.69
C ALA A 11 -9.90 -2.03 5.64
N THR A 12 -10.07 -0.72 5.44
CA THR A 12 -11.38 -0.06 5.41
C THR A 12 -12.07 -0.31 4.07
N ASP A 13 -11.32 -0.24 2.98
CA ASP A 13 -11.83 -0.51 1.64
C ASP A 13 -12.24 -1.96 1.49
N LEU A 14 -11.42 -2.90 1.97
CA LEU A 14 -11.71 -4.33 1.94
C LEU A 14 -13.00 -4.65 2.71
N ARG A 15 -13.19 -4.05 3.89
CA ARG A 15 -14.42 -4.22 4.68
C ARG A 15 -15.63 -3.64 3.96
N SER A 16 -15.49 -2.48 3.34
CA SER A 16 -16.56 -1.82 2.59
C SER A 16 -16.99 -2.67 1.39
N MET A 17 -16.03 -3.22 0.64
CA MET A 17 -16.29 -4.05 -0.54
C MET A 17 -16.89 -5.42 -0.20
N THR A 18 -16.49 -6.01 0.93
CA THR A 18 -16.88 -7.39 1.29
C THR A 18 -17.96 -7.45 2.35
N GLN A 19 -18.60 -6.31 2.66
CA GLN A 19 -19.58 -6.18 3.72
C GLN A 19 -19.04 -6.74 5.06
N GLY A 20 -17.76 -6.50 5.33
CA GLY A 20 -17.08 -6.91 6.56
C GLY A 20 -16.69 -8.40 6.63
N ARG A 21 -16.79 -9.16 5.53
CA ARG A 21 -16.55 -10.61 5.55
C ARG A 21 -15.13 -11.03 5.21
N ALA A 22 -14.34 -10.18 4.54
CA ALA A 22 -12.97 -10.54 4.18
C ALA A 22 -11.96 -10.22 5.27
N THR A 23 -10.93 -11.06 5.32
CA THR A 23 -9.74 -10.93 6.15
C THR A 23 -8.50 -10.90 5.25
N TYR A 24 -7.45 -10.22 5.69
CA TYR A 24 -6.18 -10.14 4.97
C TYR A 24 -5.01 -10.19 5.95
N SER A 25 -3.84 -10.63 5.48
CA SER A 25 -2.58 -10.62 6.23
C SER A 25 -1.53 -9.85 5.44
N MET A 26 -0.67 -9.11 6.13
CA MET A 26 0.46 -8.38 5.55
C MET A 26 1.74 -8.82 6.25
N GLU A 27 2.71 -9.25 5.46
CA GLU A 27 4.05 -9.59 5.91
C GLU A 27 5.06 -8.85 5.04
N PHE A 28 6.16 -8.40 5.66
CA PHE A 28 7.25 -7.79 4.93
C PHE A 28 7.89 -8.83 3.99
N ALA A 29 7.93 -8.53 2.70
CA ALA A 29 8.54 -9.41 1.71
C ALA A 29 9.95 -8.93 1.32
N LYS A 30 10.08 -7.70 0.81
CA LYS A 30 11.35 -7.07 0.42
C LYS A 30 11.16 -5.58 0.12
N TYR A 31 12.27 -4.88 -0.10
CA TYR A 31 12.28 -3.57 -0.75
C TYR A 31 12.34 -3.74 -2.27
N SER A 32 11.64 -2.85 -2.98
CA SER A 32 11.69 -2.74 -4.44
C SER A 32 11.96 -1.28 -4.83
N GLU A 33 12.57 -1.08 -5.99
CA GLU A 33 12.76 0.27 -6.54
C GLU A 33 11.40 0.96 -6.72
N VAL A 34 11.35 2.23 -6.31
CA VAL A 34 10.17 3.06 -6.50
C VAL A 34 10.16 3.61 -7.93
N PRO A 35 8.99 3.71 -8.58
CA PRO A 35 8.86 4.36 -9.87
C PRO A 35 9.39 5.82 -9.85
N PRO A 36 9.97 6.34 -10.95
CA PRO A 36 10.60 7.67 -10.98
C PRO A 36 9.67 8.81 -10.55
N ASN A 37 8.39 8.75 -10.95
CA ASN A 37 7.36 9.72 -10.59
C ASN A 37 7.07 9.78 -9.08
N VAL A 38 7.22 8.66 -8.36
CA VAL A 38 7.06 8.61 -6.90
C VAL A 38 8.36 9.04 -6.22
N ALA A 39 9.51 8.66 -6.75
CA ALA A 39 10.82 9.07 -6.25
C ALA A 39 10.98 10.60 -6.28
N GLU A 40 10.66 11.23 -7.41
CA GLU A 40 10.69 12.70 -7.56
C GLU A 40 9.79 13.40 -6.55
N LYS A 41 8.58 12.86 -6.31
CA LYS A 41 7.64 13.40 -5.33
C LYS A 41 8.15 13.29 -3.89
N ILE A 42 8.90 12.24 -3.56
CA ILE A 42 9.51 12.08 -2.24
C ILE A 42 10.67 13.05 -2.07
N ILE A 43 11.53 13.18 -3.10
CA ILE A 43 12.70 14.05 -3.11
C ILE A 43 12.32 15.53 -3.14
N SER A 44 11.21 15.90 -3.78
CA SER A 44 10.76 17.29 -3.89
C SER A 44 10.05 17.83 -2.63
N ASN A 45 9.71 16.96 -1.68
CA ASN A 45 8.99 17.34 -0.45
C ASN A 45 9.93 17.55 0.77
N ASP A 46 11.22 17.71 0.54
CA ASP A 46 12.20 18.21 1.53
C ASP A 46 12.23 19.76 1.56
#